data_AF-A0A4R1S9G6-F1
#
_entry.id   AF-A0A4R1S9G6-F1
#
_cell.length_a   1.000
_cell.length_b   1.000
_cell.length_c   1.000
_cell.angle_alpha   90.00
_cell.angle_beta   90.00
_cell.angle_gamma   90.00
#
_symmetry.space_group_name_H-M   'P 1'
#
loop_
_entity.id
_entity.type
_entity.pdbx_description
1 polymer ?
#
loop_
_entity_poly.entity_id
_entity_poly.type
_entity_poly.pdbx_seq_one_letter_code
_entity_poly.pdbx_strand_id
1 'polypeptide(L)'
;MPGQQDTQSEFDDIELSLLEARVQSLRVKGTDSAYSLLGSELRPYIRNPEVAPLPVPLKEVLEESVAAGNGASEEFRAGSAPDDRIGKQFWEIYRSQLRTSLCDPKGDLYKLLVSEGKTSTKAIITALVVTLGVGTAFAGVICGLAAIILEIGLRSFCEWTESPAGEPSGAGSK
;
A
#
# COMPACT_ATOMS: atom_id res chain seq x y z
N MET A 1 36.80 -1.37 18.56
CA MET A 1 36.05 -2.08 17.49
C MET A 1 34.61 -1.61 17.59
N PRO A 2 34.08 -0.91 16.58
CA PRO A 2 32.70 -0.45 16.60
C PRO A 2 31.79 -1.67 16.47
N GLY A 3 30.89 -1.85 17.44
CA GLY A 3 29.79 -2.80 17.34
C GLY A 3 28.83 -2.28 16.28
N GLN A 4 28.72 -3.00 15.16
CA GLN A 4 27.59 -2.90 14.25
C GLN A 4 26.35 -3.20 15.09
N GLN A 5 25.60 -2.16 15.43
CA GLN A 5 24.22 -2.33 15.86
C GLN A 5 23.47 -2.84 14.64
N ASP A 6 23.06 -4.10 14.69
CA ASP A 6 22.07 -4.68 13.80
C ASP A 6 20.81 -3.82 13.85
N THR A 7 20.68 -2.87 12.93
CA THR A 7 19.39 -2.31 12.52
C THR A 7 18.68 -3.32 11.62
N GLN A 8 18.45 -4.52 12.18
CA GLN A 8 17.79 -5.62 11.49
C GLN A 8 16.32 -5.64 11.93
N SER A 9 15.49 -5.00 11.11
CA SER A 9 14.02 -5.08 11.01
C SER A 9 13.23 -5.06 12.33
N GLU A 10 12.43 -4.01 12.52
CA GLU A 10 11.47 -3.84 13.62
C GLU A 10 10.32 -4.87 13.63
N PHE A 11 10.43 -5.96 12.86
CA PHE A 11 9.47 -7.06 12.80
C PHE A 11 10.20 -8.40 12.89
N ASP A 12 9.86 -9.17 13.93
CA ASP A 12 10.37 -10.54 14.07
C ASP A 12 9.68 -11.48 13.07
N ASP A 13 10.33 -12.62 12.75
CA ASP A 13 9.82 -13.61 11.78
C ASP A 13 8.39 -14.09 12.11
N ILE A 14 8.05 -14.13 13.40
CA ILE A 14 6.72 -14.51 13.91
C ILE A 14 5.67 -13.48 13.48
N GLU A 15 5.97 -12.19 13.59
CA GLU A 15 5.06 -11.12 13.21
C GLU A 15 4.83 -11.11 11.71
N LEU A 16 5.89 -11.29 10.92
CA LEU A 16 5.78 -11.42 9.46
C LEU A 16 4.90 -12.61 9.05
N SER A 17 5.04 -13.76 9.72
CA SER A 17 4.19 -14.93 9.46
C SER A 17 2.72 -14.68 9.87
N LEU A 18 2.47 -13.92 10.93
CA LEU A 18 1.12 -13.54 11.33
C LEU A 18 0.48 -12.61 10.29
N LEU A 19 1.23 -11.62 9.79
CA LEU A 19 0.78 -10.73 8.72
C LEU A 19 0.50 -11.50 7.43
N GLU A 20 1.37 -12.45 7.08
CA GLU A 20 1.16 -13.32 5.92
C GLU A 20 -0.12 -14.14 6.05
N ALA A 21 -0.35 -14.78 7.20
CA ALA A 21 -1.58 -15.52 7.46
C ALA A 21 -2.82 -14.62 7.37
N ARG A 22 -2.73 -13.38 7.87
CA ARG A 22 -3.80 -12.39 7.77
C ARG A 22 -4.08 -12.03 6.31
N VAL A 23 -3.06 -11.75 5.50
CA VAL A 23 -3.21 -11.47 4.06
C VAL A 23 -3.85 -12.65 3.32
N GLN A 24 -3.42 -13.88 3.59
CA GLN A 24 -4.02 -15.07 2.97
C GLN A 24 -5.49 -15.23 3.40
N SER A 25 -5.81 -14.99 4.67
CA SER A 25 -7.21 -15.04 5.14
C SER A 25 -8.10 -14.02 4.43
N LEU A 26 -7.58 -12.82 4.10
CA LEU A 26 -8.35 -11.80 3.38
C LEU A 26 -8.65 -12.23 1.96
N ARG A 27 -7.70 -12.87 1.28
CA ARG A 27 -7.87 -13.36 -0.09
C ARG A 27 -8.87 -14.51 -0.21
N VAL A 28 -9.11 -15.26 0.88
CA VAL A 28 -10.00 -16.43 0.91
C VAL A 28 -11.42 -16.08 1.38
N LYS A 29 -11.57 -15.16 2.33
CA LYS A 29 -12.88 -14.75 2.86
C LYS A 29 -13.54 -13.72 1.94
N GLY A 30 -14.26 -14.18 0.93
CA GLY A 30 -14.99 -13.35 -0.03
C GLY A 30 -16.18 -12.54 0.51
N THR A 31 -16.12 -12.02 1.75
CA THR A 31 -17.18 -11.17 2.34
C THR A 31 -16.72 -9.76 2.71
N ASP A 32 -15.43 -9.46 2.66
CA ASP A 32 -14.90 -8.10 2.83
C ASP A 32 -13.77 -7.88 1.82
N SER A 33 -13.93 -6.93 0.90
CA SER A 33 -12.88 -6.58 -0.07
C SER A 33 -11.59 -6.17 0.66
N ALA A 34 -10.41 -6.35 0.04
CA ALA A 34 -9.16 -5.84 0.61
C ALA A 34 -9.21 -4.32 0.90
N TYR A 35 -10.01 -3.58 0.13
CA TYR A 35 -10.36 -2.18 0.38
C TYR A 35 -11.21 -1.98 1.64
N SER A 36 -12.17 -2.84 1.93
CA SER A 36 -12.97 -2.78 3.17
C SER A 36 -12.08 -2.95 4.40
N LEU A 37 -11.16 -3.92 4.39
CA LEU A 37 -10.21 -4.02 5.50
C LEU A 37 -9.37 -2.74 5.62
N LEU A 38 -8.75 -2.30 4.53
CA LEU A 38 -7.94 -1.09 4.52
C LEU A 38 -8.71 0.12 5.09
N GLY A 39 -9.98 0.29 4.70
CA GLY A 39 -10.83 1.34 5.22
C GLY A 39 -11.12 1.21 6.71
N SER A 40 -11.41 -0.01 7.20
CA SER A 40 -11.67 -0.26 8.62
C SER A 40 -10.46 0.05 9.50
N GLU A 41 -9.26 -0.19 8.99
CA GLU A 41 -7.99 0.10 9.67
C GLU A 41 -7.63 1.59 9.60
N LEU A 42 -8.03 2.29 8.54
CA LEU A 42 -7.85 3.75 8.42
C LEU A 42 -8.85 4.55 9.27
N ARG A 43 -10.03 3.98 9.56
CA ARG A 43 -11.14 4.67 10.24
C ARG A 43 -10.78 5.28 11.60
N PRO A 44 -10.02 4.63 12.50
CA PRO A 44 -9.61 5.24 13.76
C PRO A 44 -8.83 6.54 13.57
N TYR A 45 -7.95 6.59 12.56
CA TYR A 45 -7.12 7.76 12.25
C TYR A 45 -7.92 8.89 11.61
N ILE A 46 -8.93 8.54 10.81
CA ILE A 46 -9.87 9.51 10.23
C ILE A 46 -10.73 10.16 11.31
N ARG A 47 -11.25 9.36 12.26
CA ARG A 47 -12.11 9.85 13.34
C ARG A 47 -11.35 10.62 14.41
N ASN A 48 -10.11 10.23 14.66
CA ASN A 48 -9.28 10.87 15.67
C ASN A 48 -7.82 10.91 15.19
N PRO A 49 -7.41 12.00 14.51
CA PRO A 49 -6.06 12.15 13.97
C PRO A 49 -4.96 12.26 15.04
N GLU A 50 -5.33 12.37 16.33
CA GLU A 50 -4.39 12.45 17.45
C GLU A 50 -4.00 11.07 18.03
N VAL A 51 -4.64 9.97 17.63
CA VAL A 51 -4.53 8.65 18.32
C VAL A 51 -3.19 7.94 18.13
N ALA A 52 -2.46 8.23 17.06
CA ALA A 52 -1.07 7.81 16.89
C ALA A 52 -0.46 8.59 15.72
N PRO A 53 0.85 8.89 15.73
CA PRO A 53 1.50 9.46 14.57
C PRO A 53 1.40 8.46 13.41
N LEU A 54 0.52 8.77 12.45
CA LEU A 54 0.62 8.17 11.12
C LEU A 54 2.03 8.48 10.59
N PRO A 55 2.77 7.50 10.08
CA PRO A 55 3.96 7.73 9.30
C PRO A 55 3.66 8.83 8.27
N VAL A 56 4.57 9.80 8.15
CA VAL A 56 4.36 11.01 7.35
C VAL A 56 3.73 10.72 5.97
N PRO A 57 4.15 9.66 5.23
CA PRO A 57 3.53 9.32 3.95
C PRO A 57 2.03 8.96 4.05
N LEU A 58 1.60 8.30 5.13
CA LEU A 58 0.20 7.97 5.37
C LEU A 58 -0.61 9.19 5.82
N LYS A 59 0.00 10.10 6.58
CA LYS A 59 -0.65 11.30 7.10
C LYS A 59 -1.00 12.29 5.99
N GLU A 60 -0.04 12.63 5.15
CA GLU A 60 -0.21 13.60 4.05
C GLU A 60 -1.31 13.15 3.09
N VAL A 61 -1.37 11.84 2.82
CA VAL A 61 -2.35 11.23 1.92
C VAL A 61 -3.74 11.16 2.55
N LEU A 62 -3.82 10.91 3.85
CA LEU A 62 -5.09 10.95 4.56
C LEU A 62 -5.65 12.39 4.56
N GLU A 63 -4.79 13.38 4.77
CA GLU A 63 -5.14 14.80 4.70
C GLU A 63 -5.58 15.21 3.27
N GLU A 64 -4.88 14.75 2.23
CA GLU A 64 -5.25 14.98 0.82
C GLU A 64 -6.57 14.28 0.45
N SER A 65 -6.77 13.04 0.92
CA SER A 65 -8.03 12.29 0.72
C SER A 65 -9.22 12.99 1.37
N VAL A 66 -9.00 13.58 2.55
CA VAL A 66 -10.00 14.39 3.26
C VAL A 66 -10.24 15.73 2.57
N ALA A 67 -9.22 16.35 1.98
CA ALA A 67 -9.32 17.64 1.30
C ALA A 67 -9.94 17.56 -0.11
N ALA A 68 -9.66 16.50 -0.87
CA ALA A 68 -10.10 16.33 -2.26
C ALA A 68 -11.60 15.95 -2.43
N GLY A 69 -12.32 15.70 -1.33
CA GLY A 69 -13.71 15.29 -1.38
C GLY A 69 -14.67 16.44 -1.70
N ASN A 70 -15.13 16.54 -2.95
CA ASN A 70 -16.27 17.39 -3.34
C ASN A 70 -17.59 16.82 -2.77
N GLY A 71 -17.91 17.12 -1.50
CA GLY A 71 -19.11 16.66 -0.78
C GLY A 71 -18.94 15.31 -0.04
N ALA A 72 -18.07 14.42 -0.53
CA ALA A 72 -17.65 13.21 0.18
C ALA A 72 -16.70 13.49 1.36
N SER A 73 -16.09 14.68 1.41
CA SER A 73 -15.13 15.07 2.46
C SER A 73 -15.78 15.16 3.84
N GLU A 74 -17.06 15.50 3.94
CA GLU A 74 -17.74 15.64 5.23
C GLU A 74 -18.07 14.26 5.83
N GLU A 75 -18.54 13.31 5.03
CA GLU A 75 -18.76 11.91 5.46
C GLU A 75 -17.44 11.22 5.85
N PHE A 76 -16.38 11.52 5.11
CA PHE A 76 -15.04 11.05 5.44
C PHE A 76 -14.55 11.68 6.75
N ARG A 77 -14.61 13.01 6.90
CA ARG A 77 -14.22 13.70 8.16
C ARG A 77 -15.06 13.26 9.36
N ALA A 78 -16.34 12.99 9.15
CA ALA A 78 -17.24 12.47 10.19
C ALA A 78 -17.02 10.96 10.47
N GLY A 79 -16.22 10.27 9.66
CA GLY A 79 -15.98 8.83 9.77
C GLY A 79 -17.26 8.01 9.61
N SER A 80 -18.21 8.48 8.79
CA SER A 80 -19.49 7.83 8.48
C SER A 80 -19.49 7.13 7.12
N ALA A 81 -18.53 7.44 6.24
CA ALA A 81 -18.34 6.74 4.98
C ALA A 81 -18.15 5.21 5.19
N PRO A 82 -18.66 4.33 4.30
CA PRO A 82 -18.41 2.88 4.36
C PRO A 82 -16.92 2.54 4.21
N ASP A 83 -16.46 1.48 4.87
CA ASP A 83 -15.04 1.10 4.88
C ASP A 83 -14.49 0.83 3.47
N ASP A 84 -15.22 0.11 2.62
CA ASP A 84 -14.79 -0.15 1.24
C ASP A 84 -14.55 1.15 0.44
N ARG A 85 -15.37 2.19 0.67
CA ARG A 85 -15.20 3.50 0.04
C ARG A 85 -13.96 4.21 0.58
N ILE A 86 -13.72 4.13 1.88
CA ILE A 86 -12.52 4.69 2.53
C ILE A 86 -11.26 4.07 1.95
N GLY A 87 -11.17 2.74 1.93
CA GLY A 87 -10.00 2.05 1.42
C GLY A 87 -9.77 2.26 -0.07
N LYS A 88 -10.83 2.28 -0.90
CA LYS A 88 -10.71 2.58 -2.34
C LYS A 88 -10.17 3.99 -2.59
N GLN A 89 -10.73 4.99 -1.91
CA GLN A 89 -10.30 6.37 -2.11
C GLN A 89 -8.84 6.56 -1.66
N PHE A 90 -8.48 5.99 -0.51
CA PHE A 90 -7.08 5.99 -0.05
C PHE A 90 -6.16 5.32 -1.07
N TRP A 91 -6.52 4.14 -1.56
CA TRP A 91 -5.73 3.43 -2.56
C TRP A 91 -5.56 4.23 -3.85
N GLU A 92 -6.63 4.83 -4.38
CA GLU A 92 -6.56 5.58 -5.64
C GLU A 92 -5.63 6.79 -5.56
N ILE A 93 -5.61 7.47 -4.41
CA ILE A 93 -4.71 8.60 -4.17
C ILE A 93 -3.28 8.10 -3.95
N TYR A 94 -3.11 7.01 -3.21
CA TYR A 94 -1.78 6.58 -2.75
C TYR A 94 -1.03 5.66 -3.72
N ARG A 95 -1.74 4.92 -4.58
CA ARG A 95 -1.15 3.90 -5.46
C ARG A 95 -0.03 4.45 -6.33
N SER A 96 -0.11 5.71 -6.77
CA SER A 96 0.93 6.33 -7.59
C SER A 96 2.21 6.57 -6.79
N GLN A 97 2.09 7.04 -5.54
CA GLN A 97 3.23 7.26 -4.66
C GLN A 97 3.87 5.92 -4.27
N LEU A 98 3.04 4.94 -3.88
CA LEU A 98 3.48 3.57 -3.61
C LEU A 98 4.23 2.98 -4.80
N ARG A 99 3.70 3.13 -6.03
CA ARG A 99 4.36 2.64 -7.23
C ARG A 99 5.71 3.32 -7.44
N THR A 100 5.78 4.65 -7.29
CA THR A 100 7.05 5.39 -7.43
C THR A 100 8.09 4.92 -6.41
N SER A 101 7.72 4.76 -5.13
CA SER A 101 8.68 4.35 -4.11
C SER A 101 9.06 2.87 -4.17
N LEU A 102 8.08 1.99 -4.42
CA LEU A 102 8.28 0.54 -4.35
C LEU A 102 8.76 -0.06 -5.67
N CYS A 103 8.32 0.47 -6.81
CA CYS A 103 8.60 -0.08 -8.14
C CYS A 103 9.65 0.71 -8.94
N ASP A 104 10.25 1.77 -8.37
CA ASP A 104 11.47 2.38 -8.92
C ASP A 104 12.61 1.35 -8.98
N PRO A 105 13.59 1.45 -9.90
CA PRO A 105 14.73 0.53 -9.96
C PRO A 105 15.50 0.34 -8.64
N LYS A 106 15.43 1.28 -7.71
CA LYS A 106 16.02 1.20 -6.37
C LYS A 106 15.02 0.73 -5.30
N GLY A 107 13.74 0.68 -5.61
CA GLY A 107 12.63 0.26 -4.76
C GLY A 107 12.61 -1.24 -4.49
N ASP A 108 12.04 -1.62 -3.35
CA ASP A 108 12.12 -3.00 -2.85
C ASP A 108 11.20 -3.97 -3.61
N LEU A 109 10.04 -3.52 -4.09
CA LEU A 109 9.18 -4.35 -4.94
C LEU A 109 9.79 -4.57 -6.33
N TYR A 110 10.50 -3.60 -6.90
CA TYR A 110 11.22 -3.78 -8.15
C TYR A 110 12.34 -4.82 -8.02
N LYS A 111 13.12 -4.78 -6.94
CA LYS A 111 14.15 -5.81 -6.65
C LYS A 111 13.53 -7.20 -6.57
N LEU A 112 12.38 -7.32 -5.91
CA LEU A 112 11.63 -8.59 -5.82
C LEU A 112 11.07 -9.04 -7.17
N LEU A 113 10.67 -8.11 -8.03
CA LEU A 113 10.19 -8.40 -9.38
C LEU A 113 11.31 -8.92 -10.29
N VAL A 114 12.51 -8.34 -10.18
CA VAL A 114 13.68 -8.70 -10.99
C VAL A 114 14.42 -9.93 -10.45
N SER A 115 14.31 -10.22 -9.15
CA SER A 115 14.77 -11.48 -8.59
C SER A 115 13.85 -12.61 -9.07
N GLU A 116 14.28 -13.42 -10.05
CA GLU A 116 13.51 -14.51 -10.68
C GLU A 116 13.01 -15.63 -9.71
N GLY A 117 13.18 -15.49 -8.40
CA GLY A 117 12.83 -16.47 -7.38
C GLY A 117 11.67 -16.04 -6.48
N LYS A 118 10.45 -16.41 -6.87
CA LYS A 118 9.21 -16.43 -6.05
C LYS A 118 8.98 -15.20 -5.15
N THR A 119 8.25 -14.22 -5.69
CA THR A 119 7.60 -13.20 -4.88
C THR A 119 6.63 -13.85 -3.89
N SER A 120 7.00 -13.92 -2.61
CA SER A 120 6.13 -14.41 -1.53
C SER A 120 5.30 -13.26 -0.94
N THR A 121 4.17 -13.61 -0.31
CA THR A 121 3.37 -12.63 0.46
C THR A 121 4.21 -11.97 1.54
N LYS A 122 5.03 -12.76 2.25
CA LYS A 122 6.01 -12.25 3.23
C LYS A 122 6.94 -11.20 2.62
N ALA A 123 7.49 -11.42 1.43
CA ALA A 123 8.39 -10.47 0.78
C ALA A 123 7.72 -9.13 0.44
N ILE A 124 6.46 -9.16 -0.03
CA ILE A 124 5.69 -7.94 -0.31
C ILE A 124 5.41 -7.16 0.98
N ILE A 125 5.02 -7.87 2.05
CA ILE A 125 4.79 -7.25 3.37
C ILE A 125 6.08 -6.57 3.87
N THR A 126 7.22 -7.26 3.78
CA THR A 126 8.51 -6.70 4.19
C THR A 126 8.86 -5.45 3.37
N ALA A 127 8.68 -5.47 2.05
CA ALA A 127 8.94 -4.30 1.20
C ALA A 127 8.06 -3.10 1.59
N LEU A 128 6.77 -3.34 1.89
CA LEU A 128 5.86 -2.30 2.36
C LEU A 128 6.29 -1.73 3.72
N VAL A 129 6.63 -2.58 4.69
CA VAL A 129 7.11 -2.15 6.01
C VAL A 129 8.34 -1.26 5.89
N VAL A 130 9.34 -1.71 5.14
CA VAL A 130 10.62 -1.01 4.97
C VAL A 130 10.43 0.33 4.26
N THR A 131 9.68 0.34 3.16
CA THR A 131 9.50 1.55 2.35
C THR A 131 8.62 2.59 3.05
N LEU A 132 7.59 2.15 3.76
CA LEU A 132 6.67 3.04 4.45
C LEU A 132 7.17 3.48 5.84
N GLY A 133 8.20 2.81 6.38
CA GLY A 133 8.72 3.07 7.73
C GLY A 133 7.63 2.90 8.80
N VAL A 134 6.70 1.96 8.56
CA VAL A 134 5.53 1.71 9.39
C VAL A 134 5.82 0.58 10.38
N GLY A 135 5.68 0.86 11.67
CA GLY A 135 5.76 -0.16 12.72
C GLY A 135 4.53 -1.08 12.76
N THR A 136 4.56 -2.07 13.67
CA THR A 136 3.51 -3.10 13.85
C THR A 136 2.11 -2.55 14.14
N ALA A 137 2.02 -1.32 14.65
CA ALA A 137 0.76 -0.61 14.88
C ALA A 137 -0.08 -0.42 13.60
N PHE A 138 0.53 -0.49 12.42
CA PHE A 138 -0.14 -0.35 11.11
C PHE A 138 -0.27 -1.69 10.37
N ALA A 139 -0.10 -2.82 11.08
CA ALA A 139 -0.22 -4.17 10.55
C ALA A 139 -1.43 -4.38 9.64
N GLY A 140 -2.60 -3.84 10.02
CA GLY A 140 -3.83 -3.96 9.23
C GLY A 140 -3.77 -3.20 7.91
N VAL A 141 -3.26 -1.98 7.91
CA VAL A 141 -3.02 -1.17 6.70
C VAL A 141 -2.06 -1.88 5.77
N ILE A 142 -0.94 -2.39 6.30
CA ILE A 142 0.07 -3.15 5.55
C ILE A 142 -0.55 -4.39 4.92
N CYS A 143 -1.35 -5.14 5.68
CA CYS A 143 -2.04 -6.33 5.15
C CYS A 143 -3.04 -5.98 4.05
N GLY A 144 -3.81 -4.90 4.22
CA GLY A 144 -4.75 -4.42 3.19
C GLY A 144 -4.04 -4.04 1.89
N LEU A 145 -2.95 -3.25 1.99
CA LEU A 145 -2.13 -2.87 0.84
C LEU A 145 -1.49 -4.09 0.15
N ALA A 146 -0.92 -5.01 0.93
CA ALA A 146 -0.32 -6.24 0.42
C ALA A 146 -1.36 -7.11 -0.31
N ALA A 147 -2.57 -7.23 0.24
CA ALA A 147 -3.66 -7.97 -0.39
C ALA A 147 -4.08 -7.33 -1.73
N ILE A 148 -4.25 -6.01 -1.79
CA ILE A 148 -4.57 -5.29 -3.03
C ILE A 148 -3.47 -5.49 -4.09
N ILE A 149 -2.20 -5.35 -3.72
CA ILE A 149 -1.06 -5.57 -4.64
C ILE A 149 -1.02 -7.02 -5.14
N LEU A 150 -1.28 -7.99 -4.28
CA LEU A 150 -1.34 -9.41 -4.64
C LEU A 150 -2.53 -9.76 -5.54
N GLU A 151 -3.67 -9.08 -5.37
CA GLU A 151 -4.84 -9.22 -6.24
C GLU A 151 -4.61 -8.61 -7.62
N ILE A 152 -4.02 -7.43 -7.69
CA ILE A 152 -3.62 -6.77 -8.95
C ILE A 152 -2.49 -7.56 -9.64
N GLY A 153 -1.61 -8.16 -8.84
CA GLY A 153 -0.38 -8.80 -9.27
C GLY A 153 0.80 -7.84 -9.29
N LEU A 154 1.95 -8.29 -8.77
CA LEU A 154 3.15 -7.45 -8.63
C LEU A 154 3.60 -6.84 -9.96
N ARG A 155 3.59 -7.63 -11.03
CA ARG A 155 3.95 -7.17 -12.38
C ARG A 155 3.01 -6.08 -12.85
N SER A 156 1.70 -6.27 -12.78
CA SER A 156 0.72 -5.27 -13.21
C SER A 156 0.72 -4.02 -12.34
N PHE A 157 1.05 -4.16 -11.05
CA PHE A 157 1.22 -3.01 -10.15
C PHE A 157 2.47 -2.19 -10.50
N CYS A 158 3.59 -2.85 -10.78
CA CYS A 158 4.85 -2.19 -11.13
C CYS A 158 4.97 -1.87 -12.63
N GLU A 159 4.08 -2.39 -13.48
CA GLU A 159 4.05 -2.05 -14.89
C GLU A 159 3.77 -0.55 -15.01
N TRP A 160 4.74 0.12 -15.62
CA TRP A 160 4.55 1.47 -16.07
C TRP A 160 3.46 1.40 -17.13
N THR A 161 2.34 2.06 -16.89
CA THR A 161 1.54 2.61 -17.97
C THR A 161 2.40 3.68 -18.63
N GLU A 162 3.40 3.27 -19.41
CA GLU A 162 3.77 4.05 -20.58
C GLU A 162 2.57 3.97 -21.53
N SER A 163 1.51 4.72 -21.23
CA SER A 163 0.82 5.38 -22.32
C SER A 163 1.68 6.60 -22.62
N PRO A 164 2.45 6.61 -23.72
CA PRO A 164 3.09 7.84 -24.17
C PRO A 164 1.96 8.84 -24.39
N ALA A 165 1.97 9.92 -23.61
CA ALA A 165 1.25 11.13 -24.00
C ALA A 165 1.96 11.68 -25.24
N GLY A 166 1.58 11.15 -26.40
CA GLY A 166 2.16 11.44 -27.71
C GLY A 166 1.79 10.35 -28.70
N GLU A 167 0.66 10.54 -29.37
CA GLU A 167 0.01 9.62 -30.32
C GLU A 167 0.90 9.00 -31.43
N PRO A 168 0.41 7.89 -32.03
CA PRO A 168 0.96 7.26 -33.22
C PRO A 168 0.39 7.87 -34.51
N SER A 169 1.25 8.13 -35.51
CA SER A 169 0.96 7.88 -36.94
C SER A 169 2.07 8.40 -37.83
N GLY A 170 2.57 7.54 -38.71
CA GLY A 170 3.46 7.95 -39.78
C GLY A 170 4.26 6.79 -40.35
N ALA A 171 3.55 5.85 -40.96
CA ALA A 171 4.07 4.75 -41.75
C ALA A 171 5.31 5.12 -42.58
N GLY A 172 6.28 4.21 -42.62
CA GLY A 172 7.24 4.21 -43.72
C GLY A 172 6.54 3.96 -45.06
N SER A 173 7.01 4.61 -46.12
CA SER A 173 7.23 4.00 -47.45
C SER A 173 7.67 5.05 -48.46
N LYS A 174 8.84 4.76 -49.05
CA LYS A 174 9.51 5.34 -50.24
C LYS A 174 10.19 6.70 -50.09
#